data_AF-A0A9R0U0Q5-F1
#
_entry.id   AF-A0A9R0U0Q5-F1
#
_cell.length_a   1.000
_cell.length_b   1.000
_cell.length_c   1.000
_cell.angle_alpha   90.00
_cell.angle_beta   90.00
_cell.angle_gamma   90.00
#
_symmetry.space_group_name_H-M   'P 1'
#
loop_
_entity.id
_entity.type
_entity.pdbx_description
1 polymer ?
#
loop_
_entity_poly.entity_id
_entity_poly.type
_entity_poly.pdbx_seq_one_letter_code
_entity_poly.pdbx_strand_id
1 'polypeptide(L)'
;MFPKSTHETFAQKMYQTYKSHKRFSKPKLARTAFTINHYAGDVTYQADYFLDKNKDYVVAEHQALLNSSRCSFVANLFPPLPEESSKQSKFSSIGTRFKQQLQALMETLSTTEPHYIRCVKPNTVLKPGIFENDNVLNQLRCGGVLEAIRISCAGYPTKRTFDEFIDRFGVLAPELVDSSDEKTACAAICDKMGLKGYQIGKTKVFLRAGQMAELDARRAEVLANAVRLIQRRIRTHLMRKEFVSLKKASIQTQKFWRARLARKLFEHMRRVAAAITIQKHTRTHSAWKAYLQIYRSSITIQTGLRAMAARKEHRFRRETKATIIIQTRWRQHKAYVAYKLQKRASLILQCSWRGRVARKELRKLKMEARDNGALKEAKDKLEKRVEELTWRLDVEKHLRVDLEVAKGQEITKLQSALQEMQEKLEEAHAAIINEKEAAKLAIEQAPPKIVEVPVVDNAKVELLTSQNEELETELGTFRTKAEDLEKKLFEIQKQSDELSRETQERDSKINQVQDMIASLKQIYPTWNLKTTFYANNRCLRQQMMIIRQNK
;
A
#
# COMPACT_ATOMS: atom_id res chain seq x y z
N MET A 1 -75.23 1.38 -113.55
CA MET A 1 -75.71 2.40 -112.58
C MET A 1 -77.22 2.41 -112.63
N PHE A 2 -77.94 2.44 -111.51
CA PHE A 2 -79.41 2.38 -111.51
C PHE A 2 -79.98 3.76 -111.10
N PRO A 3 -80.78 4.43 -111.96
CA PRO A 3 -81.29 5.78 -111.66
C PRO A 3 -82.16 5.89 -110.40
N LYS A 4 -82.82 4.79 -110.00
CA LYS A 4 -83.71 4.74 -108.82
C LYS A 4 -83.05 4.14 -107.55
N SER A 5 -81.74 3.97 -107.52
CA SER A 5 -81.06 3.40 -106.33
C SER A 5 -80.85 4.45 -105.24
N THR A 6 -81.43 4.20 -104.06
CA THR A 6 -81.20 4.97 -102.82
C THR A 6 -80.14 4.31 -101.94
N HIS A 7 -79.63 5.06 -100.95
CA HIS A 7 -78.73 4.53 -99.92
C HIS A 7 -79.32 3.33 -99.16
N GLU A 8 -80.65 3.31 -98.94
CA GLU A 8 -81.35 2.15 -98.36
C GLU A 8 -81.24 0.91 -99.25
N THR A 9 -81.51 1.04 -100.57
CA THR A 9 -81.41 -0.09 -101.50
C THR A 9 -79.98 -0.62 -101.61
N PHE A 10 -78.98 0.26 -101.48
CA PHE A 10 -77.57 -0.12 -101.41
C PHE A 10 -77.25 -0.89 -100.12
N ALA A 11 -77.66 -0.39 -98.95
CA ALA A 11 -77.48 -1.08 -97.67
C ALA A 11 -78.18 -2.45 -97.65
N GLN A 12 -79.42 -2.54 -98.15
CA GLN A 12 -80.13 -3.81 -98.30
C GLN A 12 -79.38 -4.79 -99.21
N LYS A 13 -78.87 -4.33 -100.35
CA LYS A 13 -78.10 -5.18 -101.28
C LYS A 13 -76.76 -5.62 -100.69
N MET A 14 -76.10 -4.78 -99.90
CA MET A 14 -74.92 -5.19 -99.11
C MET A 14 -75.27 -6.30 -98.11
N TYR A 15 -76.39 -6.19 -97.37
CA TYR A 15 -76.84 -7.26 -96.46
C TYR A 15 -77.17 -8.57 -97.19
N GLN A 16 -77.72 -8.50 -98.40
CA GLN A 16 -78.03 -9.68 -99.21
C GLN A 16 -76.75 -10.37 -99.72
N THR A 17 -75.86 -9.61 -100.36
CA THR A 17 -74.63 -10.14 -100.99
C THR A 17 -73.62 -10.66 -99.97
N TYR A 18 -73.45 -9.98 -98.83
CA TYR A 18 -72.37 -10.29 -97.88
C TYR A 18 -72.84 -10.97 -96.58
N LYS A 19 -74.07 -11.48 -96.53
CA LYS A 19 -74.68 -12.12 -95.34
C LYS A 19 -73.83 -13.19 -94.66
N SER A 20 -73.07 -13.97 -95.46
CA SER A 20 -72.24 -15.09 -95.01
C SER A 20 -70.76 -14.72 -94.80
N HIS A 21 -70.35 -13.48 -95.08
CA HIS A 21 -68.95 -13.09 -95.10
C HIS A 21 -68.45 -12.75 -93.68
N LYS A 22 -67.45 -13.51 -93.19
CA LYS A 22 -66.94 -13.43 -91.79
C LYS A 22 -66.45 -12.04 -91.31
N ARG A 23 -66.25 -11.07 -92.21
CA ARG A 23 -65.86 -9.68 -91.87
C ARG A 23 -66.96 -8.63 -92.13
N PHE A 24 -68.20 -9.05 -92.36
CA PHE A 24 -69.33 -8.17 -92.60
C PHE A 24 -70.46 -8.51 -91.63
N SER A 25 -71.01 -7.49 -90.99
CA SER A 25 -72.11 -7.65 -90.03
C SER A 25 -73.14 -6.52 -90.17
N LYS A 26 -74.38 -6.83 -89.80
CA LYS A 26 -75.49 -5.86 -89.81
C LYS A 26 -75.73 -5.32 -88.39
N PRO A 27 -75.67 -3.99 -88.18
CA PRO A 27 -76.10 -3.35 -86.93
C PRO A 27 -77.53 -3.76 -86.53
N LYS A 28 -77.74 -3.99 -85.23
CA LYS A 28 -79.06 -4.40 -84.70
C LYS A 28 -80.13 -3.31 -84.83
N LEU A 29 -79.74 -2.04 -84.70
CA LEU A 29 -80.66 -0.89 -84.60
C LEU A 29 -80.75 -0.05 -85.88
N ALA A 30 -79.67 0.05 -86.67
CA ALA A 30 -79.62 0.91 -87.85
C ALA A 30 -80.06 0.16 -89.13
N ARG A 31 -81.01 0.73 -89.87
CA ARG A 31 -81.51 0.18 -91.15
C ARG A 31 -80.62 0.52 -92.36
N THR A 32 -79.86 1.61 -92.30
CA THR A 32 -79.03 2.15 -93.39
C THR A 32 -77.53 2.06 -93.14
N ALA A 33 -77.08 1.39 -92.08
CA ALA A 33 -75.67 1.25 -91.75
C ALA A 33 -75.17 -0.21 -91.83
N PHE A 34 -73.90 -0.41 -92.13
CA PHE A 34 -73.26 -1.72 -92.17
C PHE A 34 -71.92 -1.71 -91.44
N THR A 35 -71.54 -2.85 -90.85
CA THR A 35 -70.33 -2.97 -90.04
C THR A 35 -69.32 -3.86 -90.74
N ILE A 36 -68.06 -3.40 -90.82
CA ILE A 36 -66.94 -4.18 -91.34
C ILE A 36 -65.96 -4.47 -90.20
N ASN A 37 -65.57 -5.73 -90.05
CA ASN A 37 -64.64 -6.20 -89.04
C ASN A 37 -63.19 -6.05 -89.57
N HIS A 38 -62.59 -4.87 -89.36
CA HIS A 38 -61.21 -4.57 -89.73
C HIS A 38 -60.23 -5.19 -88.72
N TYR A 39 -58.93 -5.21 -89.05
CA TYR A 39 -57.90 -5.70 -88.12
C TYR A 39 -57.79 -4.87 -86.82
N ALA A 40 -58.19 -3.59 -86.89
CA ALA A 40 -58.22 -2.65 -85.78
C ALA A 40 -59.48 -2.77 -84.89
N GLY A 41 -60.48 -3.57 -85.30
CA GLY A 41 -61.80 -3.64 -84.70
C GLY A 41 -62.94 -3.35 -85.69
N ASP A 42 -64.15 -3.28 -85.15
CA ASP A 42 -65.38 -3.19 -85.94
C ASP A 42 -65.75 -1.72 -86.23
N VAL A 43 -65.86 -1.37 -87.51
CA VAL A 43 -66.21 0.00 -87.95
C VAL A 43 -67.59 -0.04 -88.61
N THR A 44 -68.50 0.80 -88.13
CA THR A 44 -69.87 0.91 -88.66
C THR A 44 -69.99 2.13 -89.56
N TYR A 45 -70.32 1.90 -90.82
CA TYR A 45 -70.48 2.92 -91.86
C TYR A 45 -71.96 3.17 -92.10
N GLN A 46 -72.38 4.44 -92.06
CA GLN A 46 -73.69 4.89 -92.55
C GLN A 46 -73.66 4.93 -94.08
N ALA A 47 -74.63 4.32 -94.77
CA ALA A 47 -74.72 4.34 -96.23
C ALA A 47 -75.22 5.68 -96.80
N ASP A 48 -75.62 6.60 -95.94
CA ASP A 48 -76.20 7.88 -96.32
C ASP A 48 -75.19 8.69 -97.14
N TYR A 49 -75.61 9.19 -98.30
CA TYR A 49 -74.76 9.83 -99.33
C TYR A 49 -73.62 8.98 -99.92
N PHE A 50 -73.47 7.67 -99.61
CA PHE A 50 -72.40 6.84 -100.21
C PHE A 50 -72.50 6.80 -101.74
N LEU A 51 -73.72 6.64 -102.27
CA LEU A 51 -73.94 6.58 -103.71
C LEU A 51 -73.57 7.90 -104.38
N ASP A 52 -73.97 9.03 -103.80
CA ASP A 52 -73.79 10.35 -104.40
C ASP A 52 -72.35 10.84 -104.32
N LYS A 53 -71.68 10.63 -103.18
CA LYS A 53 -70.24 10.86 -103.04
C LYS A 53 -69.43 10.01 -104.03
N ASN A 54 -69.81 8.75 -104.24
CA ASN A 54 -69.09 7.86 -105.16
C ASN A 54 -69.34 8.16 -106.66
N LYS A 55 -70.31 9.03 -107.01
CA LYS A 55 -70.62 9.36 -108.42
C LYS A 55 -69.57 10.24 -109.10
N ASP A 56 -68.87 11.09 -108.35
CA ASP A 56 -67.89 12.05 -108.88
C ASP A 56 -68.45 12.88 -110.07
N TYR A 57 -69.72 13.29 -109.97
CA TYR A 57 -70.48 13.78 -111.12
C TYR A 57 -70.07 15.19 -111.52
N VAL A 58 -69.21 15.27 -112.53
CA VAL A 58 -68.86 16.50 -113.25
C VAL A 58 -69.82 16.69 -114.42
N VAL A 59 -70.42 17.89 -114.50
CA VAL A 59 -71.24 18.33 -115.63
C VAL A 59 -70.30 18.70 -116.79
N ALA A 60 -70.45 18.04 -117.94
CA ALA A 60 -69.53 18.19 -119.08
C ALA A 60 -69.56 19.62 -119.65
N GLU A 61 -70.73 20.24 -119.63
CA GLU A 61 -70.99 21.62 -120.02
C GLU A 61 -70.23 22.62 -119.12
N HIS A 62 -70.12 22.33 -117.82
CA HIS A 62 -69.31 23.14 -116.89
C HIS A 62 -67.81 22.95 -117.16
N GLN A 63 -67.37 21.73 -117.45
CA GLN A 63 -65.97 21.48 -117.82
C GLN A 63 -65.59 22.17 -119.13
N ALA A 64 -66.47 22.14 -120.15
CA ALA A 64 -66.28 22.85 -121.41
C ALA A 64 -66.24 24.38 -121.21
N LEU A 65 -67.15 24.94 -120.40
CA LEU A 65 -67.15 26.36 -120.05
C LEU A 65 -65.83 26.78 -119.37
N LEU A 66 -65.35 26.00 -118.40
CA LEU A 66 -64.10 26.27 -117.69
C LEU A 66 -62.87 26.10 -118.59
N ASN A 67 -62.88 25.14 -119.52
CA ASN A 67 -61.86 24.98 -120.55
C ASN A 67 -61.81 26.18 -121.51
N SER A 68 -62.96 26.75 -121.88
CA SER A 68 -63.08 27.93 -122.72
C SER A 68 -62.66 29.26 -122.05
N SER A 69 -62.17 29.21 -120.80
CA SER A 69 -61.76 30.38 -120.04
C SER A 69 -60.60 31.13 -120.69
N ARG A 70 -60.70 32.47 -120.76
CA ARG A 70 -59.60 33.34 -121.18
C ARG A 70 -58.39 33.32 -120.23
N CYS A 71 -58.55 32.76 -119.02
CA CYS A 71 -57.45 32.55 -118.10
C CYS A 71 -56.81 31.17 -118.35
N SER A 72 -55.59 31.17 -118.91
CA SER A 72 -54.84 29.95 -119.24
C SER A 72 -54.67 29.00 -118.04
N PHE A 73 -54.49 29.53 -116.83
CA PHE A 73 -54.44 28.72 -115.61
C PHE A 73 -55.75 27.94 -115.36
N VAL A 74 -56.91 28.58 -115.56
CA VAL A 74 -58.22 27.93 -115.40
C VAL A 74 -58.46 26.91 -116.51
N ALA A 75 -58.17 27.26 -117.77
CA ALA A 75 -58.31 26.33 -118.90
C ALA A 75 -57.46 25.06 -118.72
N ASN A 76 -56.23 25.21 -118.23
CA ASN A 76 -55.30 24.10 -118.00
C ASN A 76 -55.70 23.18 -116.82
N LEU A 77 -56.49 23.66 -115.85
CA LEU A 77 -57.04 22.82 -114.77
C LEU A 77 -58.17 21.90 -115.25
N PHE A 78 -58.83 22.25 -116.36
CA PHE A 78 -59.96 21.52 -116.92
C PHE A 78 -59.69 21.15 -118.40
N PRO A 79 -58.74 20.24 -118.68
CA PRO A 79 -58.45 19.81 -120.05
C PRO A 79 -59.67 19.12 -120.70
N PRO A 80 -59.75 19.09 -122.04
CA PRO A 80 -60.80 18.37 -122.75
C PRO A 80 -60.72 16.86 -122.50
N LEU A 81 -61.87 16.18 -122.54
CA LEU A 81 -61.95 14.72 -122.39
C LEU A 81 -61.53 14.02 -123.70
N PRO A 82 -60.82 12.87 -123.65
CA PRO A 82 -60.44 12.12 -124.86
C PRO A 82 -61.66 11.63 -125.67
N GLU A 83 -61.63 11.90 -126.98
CA GLU A 83 -62.75 11.70 -127.91
C GLU A 83 -63.15 10.22 -128.12
N GLU A 84 -62.23 9.28 -127.85
CA GLU A 84 -62.48 7.83 -127.93
C GLU A 84 -63.54 7.32 -126.93
N SER A 85 -63.94 8.14 -125.95
CA SER A 85 -64.95 7.80 -124.94
C SER A 85 -66.41 7.77 -125.45
N SER A 86 -66.63 8.17 -126.71
CA SER A 86 -67.94 8.55 -127.30
C SER A 86 -69.01 7.45 -127.46
N LYS A 87 -68.73 6.16 -127.20
CA LYS A 87 -69.75 5.08 -127.26
C LYS A 87 -69.86 4.19 -126.02
N GLN A 88 -68.90 4.24 -125.09
CA GLN A 88 -69.03 3.66 -123.75
C GLN A 88 -68.27 4.52 -122.73
N SER A 89 -68.93 5.56 -122.22
CA SER A 89 -68.44 6.27 -121.02
C SER A 89 -68.50 5.32 -119.83
N LYS A 90 -67.38 4.63 -119.57
CA LYS A 90 -67.20 3.71 -118.44
C LYS A 90 -67.13 4.54 -117.15
N PHE A 91 -68.30 4.80 -116.57
CA PHE A 91 -68.51 5.47 -115.29
C PHE A 91 -67.42 5.09 -114.26
N SER A 92 -66.50 6.03 -114.04
CA SER A 92 -65.28 5.85 -113.25
C SER A 92 -65.51 6.42 -111.86
N SER A 93 -66.06 5.58 -110.97
CA SER A 93 -66.42 5.99 -109.61
C SER A 93 -65.20 6.28 -108.73
N ILE A 94 -65.35 7.12 -107.68
CA ILE A 94 -64.25 7.46 -106.76
C ILE A 94 -63.62 6.18 -106.18
N GLY A 95 -64.44 5.21 -105.75
CA GLY A 95 -63.95 3.93 -105.24
C GLY A 95 -63.19 3.10 -106.28
N THR A 96 -63.48 3.24 -107.57
CA THR A 96 -62.72 2.63 -108.66
C THR A 96 -61.35 3.29 -108.82
N ARG A 97 -61.33 4.64 -108.90
CA ARG A 97 -60.11 5.45 -109.04
C ARG A 97 -59.17 5.24 -107.85
N PHE A 98 -59.70 5.33 -106.63
CA PHE A 98 -58.96 5.10 -105.39
C PHE A 98 -58.42 3.67 -105.29
N LYS A 99 -59.17 2.65 -105.71
CA LYS A 99 -58.67 1.26 -105.76
C LYS A 99 -57.46 1.14 -106.71
N GLN A 100 -57.53 1.75 -107.89
CA GLN A 100 -56.43 1.70 -108.87
C GLN A 100 -55.17 2.41 -108.35
N GLN A 101 -55.32 3.61 -107.78
CA GLN A 101 -54.22 4.35 -107.15
C GLN A 101 -53.59 3.59 -105.97
N LEU A 102 -54.42 3.01 -105.10
CA LEU A 102 -53.96 2.21 -103.97
C LEU A 102 -53.26 0.92 -104.43
N GLN A 103 -53.73 0.29 -105.51
CA GLN A 103 -53.05 -0.88 -106.08
C GLN A 103 -51.65 -0.52 -106.62
N ALA A 104 -51.52 0.53 -107.42
CA ALA A 104 -50.22 0.99 -107.94
C ALA A 104 -49.24 1.39 -106.82
N LEU A 105 -49.74 2.00 -105.74
CA LEU A 105 -48.95 2.28 -104.53
C LEU A 105 -48.48 0.98 -103.86
N MET A 106 -49.36 -0.01 -103.68
CA MET A 106 -49.00 -1.29 -103.07
C MET A 106 -48.00 -2.09 -103.92
N GLU A 107 -48.14 -2.05 -105.24
CA GLU A 107 -47.17 -2.63 -106.19
C GLU A 107 -45.80 -1.96 -106.05
N THR A 108 -45.76 -0.62 -106.03
CA THR A 108 -44.54 0.17 -105.82
C THR A 108 -43.87 -0.11 -104.47
N LEU A 109 -44.65 -0.29 -103.40
CA LEU A 109 -44.11 -0.64 -102.08
C LEU A 109 -43.58 -2.09 -102.04
N SER A 110 -44.20 -3.01 -102.79
CA SER A 110 -43.83 -4.44 -102.79
C SER A 110 -42.46 -4.75 -103.39
N THR A 111 -41.89 -3.83 -104.18
CA THR A 111 -40.53 -3.94 -104.75
C THR A 111 -39.44 -3.35 -103.85
N THR A 112 -39.79 -2.87 -102.65
CA THR A 112 -38.88 -2.20 -101.71
C THR A 112 -38.78 -2.93 -100.37
N GLU A 113 -37.74 -2.66 -99.56
CA GLU A 113 -37.69 -3.10 -98.16
C GLU A 113 -38.48 -2.13 -97.27
N PRO A 114 -39.57 -2.56 -96.60
CA PRO A 114 -40.45 -1.64 -95.88
C PRO A 114 -39.98 -1.39 -94.44
N HIS A 115 -39.48 -0.18 -94.17
CA HIS A 115 -39.19 0.29 -92.82
C HIS A 115 -40.42 0.98 -92.20
N TYR A 116 -40.85 0.52 -91.01
CA TYR A 116 -42.09 0.98 -90.37
C TYR A 116 -41.83 1.96 -89.23
N ILE A 117 -42.31 3.20 -89.38
CA ILE A 117 -42.42 4.19 -88.31
C ILE A 117 -43.89 4.26 -87.86
N ARG A 118 -44.14 4.22 -86.54
CA ARG A 118 -45.49 4.28 -85.95
C ARG A 118 -45.57 5.46 -84.98
N CYS A 119 -46.13 6.58 -85.47
CA CYS A 119 -46.38 7.75 -84.64
C CYS A 119 -47.50 7.49 -83.63
N VAL A 120 -47.32 7.95 -82.39
CA VAL A 120 -48.31 7.83 -81.30
C VAL A 120 -48.50 9.22 -80.69
N LYS A 121 -49.75 9.68 -80.59
CA LYS A 121 -50.15 10.92 -79.92
C LYS A 121 -50.36 10.61 -78.42
N PRO A 122 -49.49 11.08 -77.50
CA PRO A 122 -49.54 10.66 -76.10
C PRO A 122 -50.73 11.21 -75.32
N ASN A 123 -51.30 12.35 -75.75
CA ASN A 123 -52.48 12.96 -75.15
C ASN A 123 -53.23 13.82 -76.17
N THR A 124 -54.54 13.98 -76.00
CA THR A 124 -55.40 14.84 -76.82
C THR A 124 -55.00 16.32 -76.74
N VAL A 125 -54.66 16.79 -75.53
CA VAL A 125 -54.45 18.20 -75.15
C VAL A 125 -53.13 18.84 -75.63
N LEU A 126 -52.31 18.12 -76.40
CA LEU A 126 -51.06 18.59 -77.02
C LEU A 126 -50.00 19.12 -76.03
N LYS A 127 -49.93 18.58 -74.80
CA LYS A 127 -48.96 18.99 -73.77
C LYS A 127 -47.84 17.94 -73.57
N PRO A 128 -46.60 18.35 -73.26
CA PRO A 128 -45.56 17.41 -72.82
C PRO A 128 -45.90 16.79 -71.46
N GLY A 129 -45.35 15.62 -71.17
CA GLY A 129 -45.47 14.95 -69.87
C GLY A 129 -46.82 14.27 -69.56
N ILE A 130 -47.87 14.53 -70.34
CA ILE A 130 -49.20 13.90 -70.16
C ILE A 130 -49.30 12.64 -71.05
N PHE A 131 -49.76 11.52 -70.48
CA PHE A 131 -49.93 10.26 -71.19
C PHE A 131 -51.32 9.67 -70.90
N GLU A 132 -52.18 9.61 -71.92
CA GLU A 132 -53.55 9.10 -71.85
C GLU A 132 -53.58 7.60 -72.19
N ASN A 133 -53.53 6.74 -71.17
CA ASN A 133 -53.41 5.28 -71.33
C ASN A 133 -54.39 4.68 -72.36
N ASP A 134 -55.70 4.94 -72.24
CA ASP A 134 -56.71 4.35 -73.13
C ASP A 134 -56.62 4.87 -74.57
N ASN A 135 -56.26 6.14 -74.75
CA ASN A 135 -56.07 6.75 -76.05
C ASN A 135 -54.85 6.12 -76.76
N VAL A 136 -53.71 6.02 -76.05
CA VAL A 136 -52.51 5.36 -76.58
C VAL A 136 -52.74 3.87 -76.80
N LEU A 137 -53.43 3.16 -75.91
CA LEU A 137 -53.76 1.75 -76.08
C LEU A 137 -54.63 1.50 -77.32
N ASN A 138 -55.61 2.37 -77.58
CA ASN A 138 -56.42 2.31 -78.80
C ASN A 138 -55.60 2.65 -80.05
N GLN A 139 -54.69 3.62 -80.00
CA GLN A 139 -53.74 3.88 -81.10
C GLN A 139 -52.82 2.67 -81.37
N LEU A 140 -52.35 1.96 -80.34
CA LEU A 140 -51.51 0.76 -80.48
C LEU A 140 -52.29 -0.45 -81.04
N ARG A 141 -53.61 -0.54 -80.76
CA ARG A 141 -54.53 -1.47 -81.42
C ARG A 141 -54.71 -1.10 -82.90
N CYS A 142 -55.13 0.14 -83.18
CA CYS A 142 -55.41 0.62 -84.53
C CYS A 142 -54.17 0.68 -85.44
N GLY A 143 -52.98 0.92 -84.87
CA GLY A 143 -51.69 0.88 -85.58
C GLY A 143 -51.14 -0.53 -85.82
N GLY A 144 -51.82 -1.58 -85.35
CA GLY A 144 -51.40 -2.98 -85.51
C GLY A 144 -50.23 -3.41 -84.62
N VAL A 145 -49.77 -2.57 -83.70
CA VAL A 145 -48.58 -2.83 -82.87
C VAL A 145 -48.81 -4.02 -81.94
N LEU A 146 -49.99 -4.09 -81.30
CA LEU A 146 -50.34 -5.24 -80.44
C LEU A 146 -50.45 -6.55 -81.23
N GLU A 147 -50.86 -6.50 -82.50
CA GLU A 147 -50.98 -7.69 -83.35
C GLU A 147 -49.58 -8.18 -83.81
N ALA A 148 -48.67 -7.25 -84.15
CA ALA A 148 -47.27 -7.57 -84.39
C ALA A 148 -46.59 -8.19 -83.15
N ILE A 149 -46.88 -7.66 -81.95
CA ILE A 149 -46.44 -8.25 -80.67
C ILE A 149 -47.03 -9.64 -80.48
N ARG A 150 -48.34 -9.84 -80.73
CA ARG A 150 -49.01 -11.15 -80.62
C ARG A 150 -48.36 -12.22 -81.50
N ILE A 151 -48.02 -11.87 -82.74
CA ILE A 151 -47.29 -12.75 -83.67
C ILE A 151 -45.87 -13.02 -83.17
N SER A 152 -45.16 -12.00 -82.66
CA SER A 152 -43.83 -12.16 -82.07
C SER A 152 -43.81 -13.09 -80.84
N CYS A 153 -44.82 -12.99 -79.98
CA CYS A 153 -45.01 -13.83 -78.80
C CYS A 153 -45.34 -15.29 -79.15
N ALA A 154 -46.02 -15.57 -80.27
CA ALA A 154 -46.24 -16.92 -80.77
C ALA A 154 -44.93 -17.57 -81.30
N GLY A 155 -43.96 -16.75 -81.70
CA GLY A 155 -42.59 -17.15 -82.00
C GLY A 155 -41.69 -17.09 -80.76
N TYR A 156 -40.63 -16.29 -80.87
CA TYR A 156 -39.58 -16.12 -79.86
C TYR A 156 -39.47 -14.63 -79.52
N PRO A 157 -40.25 -14.12 -78.55
CA PRO A 157 -40.29 -12.69 -78.24
C PRO A 157 -38.98 -12.21 -77.59
N THR A 158 -38.29 -13.06 -76.84
CA THR A 158 -37.04 -12.71 -76.16
C THR A 158 -35.84 -13.25 -76.93
N LYS A 159 -34.90 -12.37 -77.25
CA LYS A 159 -33.70 -12.66 -78.04
C LYS A 159 -32.50 -11.99 -77.38
N ARG A 160 -31.42 -12.74 -77.12
CA ARG A 160 -30.19 -12.24 -76.47
C ARG A 160 -28.97 -12.74 -77.23
N THR A 161 -27.91 -11.94 -77.32
CA THR A 161 -26.60 -12.44 -77.80
C THR A 161 -25.99 -13.41 -76.77
N PHE A 162 -25.01 -14.21 -77.19
CA PHE A 162 -24.50 -15.28 -76.33
C PHE A 162 -23.71 -14.73 -75.13
N ASP A 163 -22.92 -13.67 -75.34
CA ASP A 163 -22.26 -12.87 -74.31
C ASP A 163 -23.24 -12.35 -73.23
N GLU A 164 -24.30 -11.65 -73.62
CA GLU A 164 -25.36 -11.15 -72.72
C GLU A 164 -26.05 -12.27 -71.94
N PHE A 165 -26.13 -13.47 -72.53
CA PHE A 165 -26.77 -14.63 -71.92
C PHE A 165 -25.84 -15.33 -70.93
N ILE A 166 -24.56 -15.50 -71.26
CA ILE A 166 -23.55 -16.16 -70.42
C ILE A 166 -23.16 -15.28 -69.22
N ASP A 167 -22.93 -13.98 -69.40
CA ASP A 167 -22.67 -13.06 -68.27
C ASP A 167 -23.83 -13.07 -67.26
N ARG A 168 -25.07 -13.02 -67.76
CA ARG A 168 -26.25 -13.05 -66.90
C ARG A 168 -26.46 -14.41 -66.24
N PHE A 169 -26.38 -15.51 -66.98
CA PHE A 169 -26.86 -16.82 -66.53
C PHE A 169 -25.80 -17.90 -66.31
N GLY A 170 -24.51 -17.64 -66.56
CA GLY A 170 -23.41 -18.58 -66.30
C GLY A 170 -23.33 -19.05 -64.85
N VAL A 171 -23.82 -18.25 -63.89
CA VAL A 171 -23.98 -18.64 -62.47
C VAL A 171 -24.93 -19.83 -62.25
N LEU A 172 -25.78 -20.17 -63.23
CA LEU A 172 -26.64 -21.37 -63.23
C LEU A 172 -25.88 -22.64 -63.68
N ALA A 173 -24.77 -22.48 -64.39
CA ALA A 173 -23.91 -23.57 -64.84
C ALA A 173 -22.41 -23.21 -64.72
N PRO A 174 -21.87 -23.03 -63.49
CA PRO A 174 -20.48 -22.58 -63.31
C PRO A 174 -19.43 -23.50 -63.93
N GLU A 175 -19.75 -24.80 -64.06
CA GLU A 175 -18.93 -25.83 -64.71
C GLU A 175 -18.66 -25.57 -66.21
N LEU A 176 -19.41 -24.66 -66.84
CA LEU A 176 -19.49 -24.46 -68.29
C LEU A 176 -19.15 -23.03 -68.73
N VAL A 177 -18.63 -22.20 -67.82
CA VAL A 177 -18.26 -20.80 -68.14
C VAL A 177 -16.91 -20.74 -68.91
N ASP A 178 -16.00 -21.68 -68.67
CA ASP A 178 -14.68 -21.74 -69.31
C ASP A 178 -14.69 -22.46 -70.68
N SER A 179 -15.85 -22.85 -71.22
CA SER A 179 -15.92 -23.51 -72.53
C SER A 179 -15.76 -22.52 -73.68
N SER A 180 -14.80 -22.78 -74.57
CA SER A 180 -14.43 -21.89 -75.70
C SER A 180 -15.50 -21.70 -76.80
N ASP A 181 -16.68 -22.31 -76.70
CA ASP A 181 -17.81 -22.08 -77.60
C ASP A 181 -19.04 -21.57 -76.82
N GLU A 182 -19.41 -20.33 -77.10
CA GLU A 182 -20.54 -19.65 -76.49
C GLU A 182 -21.88 -20.34 -76.79
N LYS A 183 -22.00 -21.06 -77.91
CA LYS A 183 -23.27 -21.71 -78.32
C LYS A 183 -23.57 -22.93 -77.47
N THR A 184 -22.60 -23.82 -77.29
CA THR A 184 -22.74 -24.98 -76.40
C THR A 184 -22.90 -24.56 -74.95
N ALA A 185 -22.21 -23.50 -74.49
CA ALA A 185 -22.47 -22.90 -73.17
C ALA A 185 -23.93 -22.43 -73.02
N CYS A 186 -24.46 -21.67 -73.99
CA CYS A 186 -25.85 -21.20 -73.98
C CYS A 186 -26.88 -22.35 -74.00
N ALA A 187 -26.65 -23.37 -74.82
CA ALA A 187 -27.51 -24.56 -74.89
C ALA A 187 -27.50 -25.33 -73.57
N ALA A 188 -26.32 -25.62 -73.03
CA ALA A 188 -26.16 -26.37 -71.79
C ALA A 188 -26.75 -25.64 -70.56
N ILE A 189 -26.70 -24.30 -70.50
CA ILE A 189 -27.46 -23.53 -69.51
C ILE A 189 -28.98 -23.75 -69.65
N CYS A 190 -29.51 -23.72 -70.88
CA CYS A 190 -30.94 -23.93 -71.12
C CYS A 190 -31.39 -25.36 -70.77
N ASP A 191 -30.60 -26.36 -71.14
CA ASP A 191 -30.87 -27.78 -70.89
C ASP A 191 -30.74 -28.14 -69.40
N LYS A 192 -29.70 -27.63 -68.72
CA LYS A 192 -29.51 -27.83 -67.26
C LYS A 192 -30.64 -27.19 -66.45
N MET A 193 -31.28 -26.13 -66.97
CA MET A 193 -32.48 -25.52 -66.39
C MET A 193 -33.80 -26.15 -66.88
N GLY A 194 -33.76 -27.12 -67.79
CA GLY A 194 -34.93 -27.86 -68.28
C GLY A 194 -35.83 -27.09 -69.25
N LEU A 195 -35.34 -26.02 -69.87
CA LEU A 195 -36.15 -25.18 -70.76
C LEU A 195 -36.58 -25.94 -72.02
N LYS A 196 -37.87 -25.94 -72.33
CA LYS A 196 -38.43 -26.63 -73.51
C LYS A 196 -38.69 -25.65 -74.65
N GLY A 197 -38.31 -26.03 -75.87
CA GLY A 197 -38.66 -25.28 -77.09
C GLY A 197 -38.04 -23.89 -77.20
N TYR A 198 -36.86 -23.67 -76.59
CA TYR A 198 -35.93 -22.59 -76.95
C TYR A 198 -35.22 -22.93 -78.27
N GLN A 199 -34.46 -21.99 -78.85
CA GLN A 199 -33.62 -22.22 -80.04
C GLN A 199 -32.29 -21.45 -79.95
N ILE A 200 -31.23 -22.01 -80.53
CA ILE A 200 -29.92 -21.37 -80.70
C ILE A 200 -29.78 -20.91 -82.16
N GLY A 201 -29.59 -19.61 -82.38
CA GLY A 201 -29.36 -19.02 -83.70
C GLY A 201 -27.88 -18.94 -84.09
N LYS A 202 -27.56 -18.15 -85.11
CA LYS A 202 -26.16 -17.91 -85.52
C LYS A 202 -25.36 -17.08 -84.49
N THR A 203 -26.02 -16.10 -83.85
CA THR A 203 -25.42 -15.10 -82.95
C THR A 203 -26.25 -14.79 -81.70
N LYS A 204 -27.41 -15.44 -81.53
CA LYS A 204 -28.38 -15.15 -80.46
C LYS A 204 -29.12 -16.39 -79.96
N VAL A 205 -29.42 -16.42 -78.66
CA VAL A 205 -30.40 -17.34 -78.04
C VAL A 205 -31.81 -16.79 -78.27
N PHE A 206 -32.75 -17.67 -78.61
CA PHE A 206 -34.16 -17.36 -78.84
C PHE A 206 -35.02 -18.10 -77.83
N LEU A 207 -35.74 -17.34 -76.99
CA LEU A 207 -36.53 -17.86 -75.87
C LEU A 207 -38.03 -17.58 -76.09
N ARG A 208 -38.86 -18.48 -75.55
CA ARG A 208 -40.32 -18.30 -75.49
C ARG A 208 -40.71 -17.30 -74.40
N ALA A 209 -41.97 -16.88 -74.42
CA ALA A 209 -42.53 -16.07 -73.33
C ALA A 209 -42.35 -16.80 -71.97
N GLY A 210 -42.09 -16.05 -70.91
CA GLY A 210 -41.87 -16.58 -69.56
C GLY A 210 -40.45 -17.10 -69.26
N GLN A 211 -39.77 -17.74 -70.22
CA GLN A 211 -38.49 -18.45 -69.97
C GLN A 211 -37.36 -17.55 -69.42
N MET A 212 -37.30 -16.28 -69.84
CA MET A 212 -36.37 -15.29 -69.27
C MET A 212 -36.60 -15.05 -67.77
N ALA A 213 -37.88 -14.98 -67.35
CA ALA A 213 -38.24 -14.79 -65.95
C ALA A 213 -38.03 -16.07 -65.12
N GLU A 214 -38.17 -17.26 -65.73
CA GLU A 214 -37.83 -18.54 -65.12
C GLU A 214 -36.32 -18.63 -64.83
N LEU A 215 -35.47 -18.28 -65.80
CA LEU A 215 -34.02 -18.19 -65.62
C LEU A 215 -33.63 -17.14 -64.56
N ASP A 216 -34.25 -15.96 -64.57
CA ASP A 216 -34.01 -14.93 -63.55
C ASP A 216 -34.44 -15.39 -62.14
N ALA A 217 -35.53 -16.15 -62.01
CA ALA A 217 -35.96 -16.72 -60.73
C ALA A 217 -34.95 -17.76 -60.20
N ARG A 218 -34.47 -18.67 -61.06
CA ARG A 218 -33.39 -19.61 -60.72
C ARG A 218 -32.09 -18.89 -60.34
N ARG A 219 -31.75 -17.82 -61.06
CA ARG A 219 -30.59 -16.98 -60.79
C ARG A 219 -30.67 -16.32 -59.42
N ALA A 220 -31.85 -15.80 -59.06
CA ALA A 220 -32.11 -15.22 -57.74
C ALA A 220 -31.99 -16.27 -56.62
N GLU A 221 -32.47 -17.51 -56.84
CA GLU A 221 -32.35 -18.62 -55.90
C GLU A 221 -30.87 -18.98 -55.61
N VAL A 222 -30.05 -19.16 -56.65
CA VAL A 222 -28.61 -19.48 -56.51
C VAL A 222 -27.87 -18.35 -55.80
N LEU A 223 -28.08 -17.09 -56.21
CA LEU A 223 -27.45 -15.92 -55.58
C LEU A 223 -27.88 -15.76 -54.11
N ALA A 224 -29.15 -15.99 -53.78
CA ALA A 224 -29.63 -15.95 -52.40
C ALA A 224 -28.95 -17.03 -51.53
N ASN A 225 -28.69 -18.23 -52.08
CA ASN A 225 -27.97 -19.28 -51.37
C ASN A 225 -26.49 -18.94 -51.14
N ALA A 226 -25.80 -18.35 -52.14
CA ALA A 226 -24.44 -17.83 -51.96
C ALA A 226 -24.37 -16.73 -50.89
N VAL A 227 -25.31 -15.78 -50.91
CA VAL A 227 -25.41 -14.71 -49.90
C VAL A 227 -25.68 -15.28 -48.50
N ARG A 228 -26.58 -16.27 -48.36
CA ARG A 228 -26.83 -16.97 -47.08
C ARG A 228 -25.55 -17.62 -46.51
N LEU A 229 -24.73 -18.24 -47.36
CA LEU A 229 -23.47 -18.86 -46.95
C LEU A 229 -22.46 -17.82 -46.44
N ILE A 230 -22.29 -16.71 -47.18
CA ILE A 230 -21.41 -15.60 -46.82
C ILE A 230 -21.88 -14.97 -45.49
N GLN A 231 -23.18 -14.65 -45.36
CA GLN A 231 -23.76 -14.11 -44.13
C GLN A 231 -23.58 -15.05 -42.94
N ARG A 232 -23.78 -16.37 -43.11
CA ARG A 232 -23.55 -17.39 -42.06
C ARG A 232 -22.09 -17.36 -41.59
N ARG A 233 -21.12 -17.29 -42.52
CA ARG A 233 -19.69 -17.25 -42.19
C ARG A 233 -19.30 -15.96 -41.46
N ILE A 234 -19.79 -14.81 -41.92
CA ILE A 234 -19.54 -13.50 -41.30
C ILE A 234 -20.15 -13.43 -39.89
N ARG A 235 -21.42 -13.80 -39.72
CA ARG A 235 -22.09 -13.85 -38.39
C ARG A 235 -21.32 -14.76 -37.42
N THR A 236 -20.91 -15.94 -37.87
CA THR A 236 -20.09 -16.88 -37.07
C THR A 236 -18.75 -16.27 -36.67
N HIS A 237 -18.08 -15.53 -37.58
CA HIS A 237 -16.82 -14.87 -37.28
C HIS A 237 -16.97 -13.77 -36.22
N LEU A 238 -17.98 -12.89 -36.37
CA LEU A 238 -18.26 -11.79 -35.43
C LEU A 238 -18.57 -12.32 -34.02
N MET A 239 -19.53 -13.25 -33.91
CA MET A 239 -19.89 -13.87 -32.63
C MET A 239 -18.70 -14.61 -31.98
N ARG A 240 -17.84 -15.27 -32.77
CA ARG A 240 -16.62 -15.91 -32.26
C ARG A 240 -15.59 -14.88 -31.76
N LYS A 241 -15.42 -13.74 -32.44
CA LYS A 241 -14.53 -12.65 -32.03
C LYS A 241 -14.98 -12.06 -30.69
N GLU A 242 -16.27 -11.78 -30.56
CA GLU A 242 -16.89 -11.25 -29.34
C GLU A 242 -16.79 -12.25 -28.17
N PHE A 243 -17.17 -13.52 -28.39
CA PHE A 243 -17.05 -14.58 -27.39
C PHE A 243 -15.61 -14.78 -26.90
N VAL A 244 -14.61 -14.75 -27.79
CA VAL A 244 -13.19 -14.86 -27.42
C VAL A 244 -12.73 -13.64 -26.61
N SER A 245 -13.23 -12.44 -26.92
CA SER A 245 -12.96 -11.23 -26.14
C SER A 245 -13.55 -11.33 -24.72
N LEU A 246 -14.84 -11.67 -24.62
CA LEU A 246 -15.55 -11.84 -23.36
C LEU A 246 -14.91 -12.95 -22.50
N LYS A 247 -14.54 -14.09 -23.09
CA LYS A 247 -13.84 -15.18 -22.39
C LYS A 247 -12.50 -14.72 -21.79
N LYS A 248 -11.72 -13.91 -22.52
CA LYS A 248 -10.46 -13.34 -22.00
C LYS A 248 -10.71 -12.38 -20.83
N ALA A 249 -11.68 -11.47 -20.95
CA ALA A 249 -12.05 -10.53 -19.90
C ALA A 249 -12.55 -11.24 -18.62
N SER A 250 -13.41 -12.26 -18.77
CA SER A 250 -13.90 -13.08 -17.66
C SER A 250 -12.78 -13.86 -16.97
N ILE A 251 -11.85 -14.47 -17.72
CA ILE A 251 -10.69 -15.18 -17.14
C ILE A 251 -9.79 -14.21 -16.35
N GLN A 252 -9.50 -13.02 -16.89
CA GLN A 252 -8.67 -12.01 -16.21
C GLN A 252 -9.35 -11.51 -14.92
N THR A 253 -10.66 -11.27 -14.97
CA THR A 253 -11.48 -10.88 -13.81
C THR A 253 -11.49 -11.97 -12.74
N GLN A 254 -11.72 -13.23 -13.12
CA GLN A 254 -11.65 -14.36 -12.19
C GLN A 254 -10.24 -14.54 -11.58
N LYS A 255 -9.18 -14.36 -12.36
CA LYS A 255 -7.79 -14.41 -11.89
C LYS A 255 -7.53 -13.34 -10.81
N PHE A 256 -8.01 -12.12 -11.03
CA PHE A 256 -7.91 -11.04 -10.04
C PHE A 256 -8.69 -11.38 -8.76
N TRP A 257 -9.93 -11.84 -8.86
CA TRP A 257 -10.75 -12.21 -7.70
C TRP A 257 -10.19 -13.38 -6.90
N ARG A 258 -9.70 -14.45 -7.56
CA ARG A 258 -9.01 -15.56 -6.89
C ARG A 258 -7.79 -15.07 -6.09
N ALA A 259 -6.97 -14.19 -6.68
CA ALA A 259 -5.83 -13.59 -6.00
C ALA A 259 -6.23 -12.61 -4.86
N ARG A 260 -7.32 -11.86 -5.02
CA ARG A 260 -7.89 -10.98 -3.98
C ARG A 260 -8.39 -11.77 -2.78
N LEU A 261 -9.05 -12.91 -3.01
CA LEU A 261 -9.51 -13.83 -1.97
C LEU A 261 -8.34 -14.48 -1.23
N ALA A 262 -7.37 -15.05 -1.96
CA ALA A 262 -6.17 -15.65 -1.36
C ALA A 262 -5.41 -14.66 -0.46
N ARG A 263 -5.22 -13.41 -0.91
CA ARG A 263 -4.60 -12.35 -0.09
C ARG A 263 -5.42 -12.03 1.17
N LYS A 264 -6.76 -11.96 1.09
CA LYS A 264 -7.63 -11.71 2.26
C LYS A 264 -7.56 -12.84 3.28
N LEU A 265 -7.53 -14.11 2.82
CA LEU A 265 -7.38 -15.28 3.68
C LEU A 265 -6.00 -15.31 4.35
N PHE A 266 -4.92 -15.10 3.60
CA PHE A 266 -3.56 -15.01 4.15
C PHE A 266 -3.42 -13.87 5.16
N GLU A 267 -3.99 -12.70 4.89
CA GLU A 267 -3.98 -11.59 5.84
C GLU A 267 -4.73 -11.92 7.14
N HIS A 268 -5.88 -12.60 7.06
CA HIS A 268 -6.60 -13.07 8.24
C HIS A 268 -5.76 -14.08 9.05
N MET A 269 -5.17 -15.10 8.40
CA MET A 269 -4.27 -16.05 9.07
C MET A 269 -3.08 -15.35 9.73
N ARG A 270 -2.47 -14.35 9.07
CA ARG A 270 -1.36 -13.56 9.61
C ARG A 270 -1.79 -12.73 10.84
N ARG A 271 -2.99 -12.14 10.83
CA ARG A 271 -3.56 -11.42 11.99
C ARG A 271 -3.82 -12.37 13.16
N VAL A 272 -4.36 -13.57 12.90
CA VAL A 272 -4.60 -14.61 13.93
C VAL A 272 -3.27 -15.10 14.53
N ALA A 273 -2.26 -15.40 13.72
CA ALA A 273 -0.94 -15.83 14.18
C ALA A 273 -0.21 -14.74 15.00
N ALA A 274 -0.35 -13.47 14.61
CA ALA A 274 0.16 -12.34 15.39
C ALA A 274 -0.56 -12.21 16.74
N ALA A 275 -1.89 -12.32 16.77
CA ALA A 275 -2.67 -12.28 18.00
C ALA A 275 -2.31 -13.43 18.96
N ILE A 276 -2.14 -14.66 18.45
CA ILE A 276 -1.70 -15.82 19.24
C ILE A 276 -0.30 -15.59 19.81
N THR A 277 0.63 -15.03 19.02
CA THR A 277 1.98 -14.67 19.48
C THR A 277 1.94 -13.63 20.61
N ILE A 278 1.18 -12.56 20.46
CA ILE A 278 1.00 -11.53 21.51
C ILE A 278 0.38 -12.13 22.77
N GLN A 279 -0.67 -12.94 22.64
CA GLN A 279 -1.31 -13.63 23.77
C GLN A 279 -0.36 -14.59 24.47
N LYS A 280 0.47 -15.34 23.73
CA LYS A 280 1.53 -16.21 24.28
C LYS A 280 2.49 -15.41 25.16
N HIS A 281 3.12 -14.36 24.60
CA HIS A 281 4.09 -13.55 25.36
C HIS A 281 3.44 -12.86 26.58
N THR A 282 2.20 -12.36 26.45
CA THR A 282 1.47 -11.74 27.55
C THR A 282 1.19 -12.73 28.68
N ARG A 283 0.74 -13.96 28.36
CA ARG A 283 0.52 -15.03 29.33
C ARG A 283 1.82 -15.45 30.02
N THR A 284 2.90 -15.68 29.25
CA THR A 284 4.22 -16.02 29.79
C THR A 284 4.77 -14.94 30.73
N HIS A 285 4.70 -13.66 30.34
CA HIS A 285 5.15 -12.54 31.18
C HIS A 285 4.35 -12.41 32.47
N SER A 286 3.03 -12.63 32.41
CA SER A 286 2.14 -12.58 33.57
C SER A 286 2.45 -13.72 34.55
N ALA A 287 2.63 -14.94 34.06
CA ALA A 287 3.03 -16.09 34.86
C ALA A 287 4.43 -15.91 35.48
N TRP A 288 5.39 -15.39 34.72
CA TRP A 288 6.74 -15.10 35.20
C TRP A 288 6.76 -14.03 36.30
N LYS A 289 5.96 -12.95 36.15
CA LYS A 289 5.78 -11.94 37.20
C LYS A 289 5.18 -12.53 38.48
N ALA A 290 4.15 -13.37 38.37
CA ALA A 290 3.53 -14.04 39.52
C ALA A 290 4.53 -14.96 40.24
N TYR A 291 5.26 -15.80 39.50
CA TYR A 291 6.34 -16.63 40.04
C TYR A 291 7.42 -15.77 40.74
N LEU A 292 7.90 -14.71 40.08
CA LEU A 292 8.94 -13.84 40.63
C LEU A 292 8.51 -13.12 41.90
N GLN A 293 7.23 -12.75 42.02
CA GLN A 293 6.68 -12.17 43.25
C GLN A 293 6.68 -13.19 44.41
N ILE A 294 6.24 -14.42 44.16
CA ILE A 294 6.27 -15.51 45.14
C ILE A 294 7.73 -15.81 45.55
N TYR A 295 8.64 -15.91 44.58
CA TYR A 295 10.07 -16.15 44.82
C TYR A 295 10.72 -15.06 45.67
N ARG A 296 10.49 -13.78 45.36
CA ARG A 296 10.97 -12.63 46.16
C ARG A 296 10.39 -12.62 47.57
N SER A 297 9.10 -12.90 47.72
CA SER A 297 8.45 -12.99 49.03
C SER A 297 9.05 -14.13 49.86
N SER A 298 9.24 -15.30 49.27
CA SER A 298 9.88 -16.46 49.89
C SER A 298 11.32 -16.17 50.34
N ILE A 299 12.14 -15.50 49.50
CA ILE A 299 13.49 -15.07 49.90
C ILE A 299 13.42 -14.10 51.09
N THR A 300 12.52 -13.11 51.06
CA THR A 300 12.37 -12.12 52.14
C THR A 300 11.98 -12.77 53.46
N ILE A 301 11.08 -13.76 53.42
CA ILE A 301 10.70 -14.56 54.59
C ILE A 301 11.89 -15.42 55.06
N GLN A 302 12.62 -16.08 54.16
CA GLN A 302 13.77 -16.92 54.50
C GLN A 302 14.93 -16.12 55.10
N THR A 303 15.26 -14.94 54.57
CA THR A 303 16.31 -14.08 55.14
C THR A 303 15.87 -13.51 56.49
N GLY A 304 14.60 -13.13 56.64
CA GLY A 304 14.00 -12.75 57.92
C GLY A 304 14.10 -13.87 58.97
N LEU A 305 13.71 -15.10 58.63
CA LEU A 305 13.81 -16.28 59.49
C LEU A 305 15.26 -16.59 59.89
N ARG A 306 16.20 -16.62 58.93
CA ARG A 306 17.64 -16.83 59.19
C ARG A 306 18.20 -15.75 60.13
N ALA A 307 17.84 -14.49 59.91
CA ALA A 307 18.25 -13.38 60.78
C ALA A 307 17.62 -13.45 62.18
N MET A 308 16.37 -13.94 62.31
CA MET A 308 15.76 -14.20 63.61
C MET A 308 16.43 -15.36 64.35
N ALA A 309 16.77 -16.45 63.67
CA ALA A 309 17.51 -17.57 64.26
C ALA A 309 18.89 -17.11 64.77
N ALA A 310 19.65 -16.37 63.95
CA ALA A 310 20.94 -15.80 64.36
C ALA A 310 20.82 -14.82 65.53
N ARG A 311 19.78 -13.99 65.57
CA ARG A 311 19.50 -13.09 66.72
C ARG A 311 19.08 -13.85 67.99
N LYS A 312 18.33 -14.96 67.88
CA LYS A 312 17.97 -15.82 69.02
C LYS A 312 19.21 -16.50 69.60
N GLU A 313 20.07 -17.05 68.74
CA GLU A 313 21.35 -17.65 69.13
C GLU A 313 22.28 -16.62 69.81
N HIS A 314 22.43 -15.43 69.21
CA HIS A 314 23.22 -14.37 69.83
C HIS A 314 22.66 -13.89 71.18
N ARG A 315 21.33 -13.81 71.32
CA ARG A 315 20.65 -13.51 72.58
C ARG A 315 20.98 -14.58 73.64
N PHE A 316 20.81 -15.86 73.31
CA PHE A 316 21.12 -16.97 74.21
C PHE A 316 22.60 -16.98 74.64
N ARG A 317 23.54 -16.67 73.73
CA ARG A 317 24.96 -16.47 74.06
C ARG A 317 25.19 -15.28 75.01
N ARG A 318 24.49 -14.16 74.83
CA ARG A 318 24.55 -13.01 75.75
C ARG A 318 24.00 -13.33 77.13
N GLU A 319 22.86 -14.01 77.22
CA GLU A 319 22.22 -14.44 78.47
C GLU A 319 23.11 -15.46 79.21
N THR A 320 23.71 -16.40 78.48
CA THR A 320 24.71 -17.34 79.01
C THR A 320 25.96 -16.61 79.52
N LYS A 321 26.51 -15.65 78.76
CA LYS A 321 27.68 -14.85 79.18
C LYS A 321 27.38 -14.01 80.42
N ALA A 322 26.19 -13.40 80.51
CA ALA A 322 25.75 -12.67 81.70
C ALA A 322 25.60 -13.59 82.92
N THR A 323 25.02 -14.79 82.73
CA THR A 323 24.91 -15.82 83.77
C THR A 323 26.29 -16.26 84.28
N ILE A 324 27.26 -16.47 83.39
CA ILE A 324 28.65 -16.80 83.75
C ILE A 324 29.31 -15.67 84.56
N ILE A 325 29.06 -14.40 84.20
CA ILE A 325 29.56 -13.23 84.94
C ILE A 325 28.96 -13.16 86.35
N ILE A 326 27.65 -13.42 86.50
CA ILE A 326 26.97 -13.45 87.80
C ILE A 326 27.51 -14.61 88.65
N GLN A 327 27.64 -15.82 88.08
CA GLN A 327 28.19 -16.98 88.77
C GLN A 327 29.65 -16.77 89.20
N THR A 328 30.49 -16.16 88.36
CA THR A 328 31.90 -15.89 88.73
C THR A 328 32.01 -14.79 89.79
N ARG A 329 31.23 -13.71 89.69
CA ARG A 329 31.11 -12.69 90.76
C ARG A 329 30.65 -13.30 92.09
N TRP A 330 29.68 -14.21 92.08
CA TRP A 330 29.22 -14.89 93.29
C TRP A 330 30.29 -15.84 93.87
N ARG A 331 30.97 -16.64 93.04
CA ARG A 331 32.07 -17.52 93.46
C ARG A 331 33.22 -16.70 94.07
N GLN A 332 33.58 -15.58 93.44
CA GLN A 332 34.56 -14.62 93.95
C GLN A 332 34.13 -14.04 95.31
N HIS A 333 32.86 -13.63 95.44
CA HIS A 333 32.33 -13.11 96.71
C HIS A 333 32.35 -14.16 97.82
N LYS A 334 31.95 -15.41 97.55
CA LYS A 334 32.03 -16.52 98.52
C LYS A 334 33.46 -16.74 99.00
N ALA A 335 34.43 -16.77 98.09
CA ALA A 335 35.85 -16.89 98.43
C ALA A 335 36.36 -15.69 99.23
N TYR A 336 35.98 -14.46 98.87
CA TYR A 336 36.33 -13.24 99.58
C TYR A 336 35.76 -13.21 101.01
N VAL A 337 34.52 -13.65 101.21
CA VAL A 337 33.90 -13.76 102.55
C VAL A 337 34.64 -14.78 103.41
N ALA A 338 34.97 -15.96 102.86
CA ALA A 338 35.75 -16.97 103.56
C ALA A 338 37.15 -16.45 103.95
N TYR A 339 37.86 -15.81 103.03
CA TYR A 339 39.14 -15.14 103.30
C TYR A 339 39.03 -14.05 104.38
N LYS A 340 37.99 -13.20 104.34
CA LYS A 340 37.79 -12.12 105.31
C LYS A 340 37.48 -12.68 106.72
N LEU A 341 36.74 -13.79 106.81
CA LEU A 341 36.50 -14.52 108.05
C LEU A 341 37.81 -15.12 108.59
N GLN A 342 38.57 -15.82 107.75
CA GLN A 342 39.85 -16.43 108.13
C GLN A 342 40.87 -15.37 108.57
N LYS A 343 40.99 -14.24 107.85
CA LYS A 343 41.82 -13.09 108.25
C LYS A 343 41.40 -12.53 109.60
N ARG A 344 40.09 -12.40 109.88
CA ARG A 344 39.58 -11.94 111.19
C ARG A 344 39.94 -12.94 112.30
N ALA A 345 39.79 -14.25 112.06
CA ALA A 345 40.17 -15.29 113.00
C ALA A 345 41.69 -15.28 113.30
N SER A 346 42.53 -15.19 112.27
CA SER A 346 43.98 -15.07 112.41
C SER A 346 44.39 -13.81 113.17
N LEU A 347 43.76 -12.66 112.92
CA LEU A 347 44.02 -11.43 113.69
C LEU A 347 43.62 -11.58 115.17
N ILE A 348 42.45 -12.14 115.48
CA ILE A 348 42.04 -12.42 116.86
C ILE A 348 43.03 -13.36 117.55
N LEU A 349 43.49 -14.40 116.87
CA LEU A 349 44.48 -15.35 117.38
C LEU A 349 45.84 -14.67 117.61
N GLN A 350 46.32 -13.84 116.68
CA GLN A 350 47.56 -13.07 116.80
C GLN A 350 47.51 -12.06 117.94
N CYS A 351 46.41 -11.32 118.10
CA CYS A 351 46.20 -10.41 119.22
C CYS A 351 46.16 -11.16 120.56
N SER A 352 45.47 -12.30 120.61
CA SER A 352 45.39 -13.16 121.80
C SER A 352 46.76 -13.75 122.17
N TRP A 353 47.56 -14.13 121.17
CA TRP A 353 48.93 -14.62 121.35
C TRP A 353 49.87 -13.51 121.85
N ARG A 354 49.88 -12.33 121.22
CA ARG A 354 50.65 -11.15 121.69
C ARG A 354 50.28 -10.79 123.13
N GLY A 355 48.99 -10.78 123.47
CA GLY A 355 48.52 -10.59 124.85
C GLY A 355 48.93 -11.72 125.81
N ARG A 356 49.08 -12.97 125.34
CA ARG A 356 49.61 -14.08 126.14
C ARG A 356 51.11 -13.94 126.39
N VAL A 357 51.89 -13.46 125.42
CA VAL A 357 53.32 -13.17 125.57
C VAL A 357 53.54 -12.06 126.61
N ALA A 358 52.88 -10.91 126.45
CA ALA A 358 52.98 -9.81 127.43
C ALA A 358 52.56 -10.22 128.85
N ARG A 359 51.55 -11.09 129.00
CA ARG A 359 51.14 -11.68 130.30
C ARG A 359 52.05 -12.80 130.84
N LYS A 360 53.03 -13.27 130.06
CA LYS A 360 54.15 -14.11 130.52
C LYS A 360 55.31 -13.22 130.99
N GLU A 361 55.61 -12.19 130.21
CA GLU A 361 56.66 -11.20 130.45
C GLU A 361 56.43 -10.40 131.74
N LEU A 362 55.23 -9.86 131.93
CA LEU A 362 54.79 -9.23 133.19
C LEU A 362 54.87 -10.17 134.40
N ARG A 363 54.73 -11.48 134.21
CA ARG A 363 54.89 -12.48 135.28
C ARG A 363 56.36 -12.74 135.62
N LYS A 364 57.28 -12.59 134.66
CA LYS A 364 58.72 -12.70 134.88
C LYS A 364 59.22 -11.51 135.72
N LEU A 365 58.87 -10.28 135.29
CA LEU A 365 59.15 -9.04 136.02
C LEU A 365 58.57 -9.04 137.45
N LYS A 366 57.41 -9.68 137.68
CA LYS A 366 56.82 -9.83 139.02
C LYS A 366 57.50 -10.89 139.92
N MET A 367 58.33 -11.78 139.38
CA MET A 367 59.19 -12.65 140.19
C MET A 367 60.50 -11.94 140.51
N GLU A 368 61.11 -11.31 139.51
CA GLU A 368 62.33 -10.49 139.66
C GLU A 368 62.13 -9.34 140.69
N ALA A 369 60.91 -8.78 140.78
CA ALA A 369 60.55 -7.81 141.81
C ALA A 369 60.30 -8.41 143.22
N ARG A 370 60.05 -9.71 143.36
CA ARG A 370 59.92 -10.40 144.66
C ARG A 370 61.29 -10.76 145.24
N ASP A 371 62.21 -11.22 144.40
CA ASP A 371 63.55 -11.64 144.83
C ASP A 371 64.34 -10.44 145.39
N ASN A 372 64.18 -9.26 144.77
CA ASN A 372 64.68 -7.97 145.29
C ASN A 372 64.06 -7.55 146.64
N GLY A 373 62.88 -8.05 146.99
CA GLY A 373 62.27 -7.82 148.31
C GLY A 373 62.96 -8.63 149.42
N ALA A 374 63.21 -9.91 149.16
CA ALA A 374 63.89 -10.80 150.11
C ALA A 374 65.33 -10.35 150.41
N LEU A 375 66.04 -9.79 149.42
CA LEU A 375 67.37 -9.21 149.61
C LEU A 375 67.37 -8.01 150.58
N LYS A 376 66.27 -7.27 150.67
CA LYS A 376 66.16 -6.08 151.51
C LYS A 376 65.89 -6.44 152.98
N GLU A 377 64.98 -7.38 153.25
CA GLU A 377 64.73 -7.89 154.61
C GLU A 377 65.98 -8.54 155.25
N ALA A 378 66.89 -9.09 154.43
CA ALA A 378 68.18 -9.62 154.89
C ALA A 378 69.14 -8.52 155.36
N LYS A 379 69.11 -7.33 154.76
CA LYS A 379 69.93 -6.17 155.15
C LYS A 379 69.45 -5.55 156.46
N ASP A 380 68.15 -5.28 156.57
CA ASP A 380 67.54 -4.62 157.73
C ASP A 380 67.73 -5.43 159.04
N LYS A 381 67.90 -6.76 158.95
CA LYS A 381 68.23 -7.66 160.08
C LYS A 381 69.69 -7.60 160.54
N LEU A 382 70.61 -7.14 159.69
CA LEU A 382 72.02 -6.94 160.05
C LEU A 382 72.22 -5.58 160.73
N GLU A 383 71.58 -4.53 160.23
CA GLU A 383 71.72 -3.18 160.78
C GLU A 383 71.20 -3.09 162.23
N LYS A 384 70.05 -3.70 162.54
CA LYS A 384 69.51 -3.76 163.91
C LYS A 384 70.40 -4.47 164.93
N ARG A 385 71.33 -5.34 164.51
CA ARG A 385 72.32 -5.98 165.41
C ARG A 385 73.51 -5.07 165.72
N VAL A 386 73.73 -4.01 164.97
CA VAL A 386 74.79 -3.02 165.24
C VAL A 386 74.27 -1.97 166.23
N GLU A 387 73.02 -1.51 166.08
CA GLU A 387 72.37 -0.53 166.94
C GLU A 387 72.26 -0.99 168.42
N GLU A 388 71.94 -2.27 168.65
CA GLU A 388 71.84 -2.83 170.02
C GLU A 388 73.19 -2.85 170.76
N LEU A 389 74.30 -3.01 170.02
CA LEU A 389 75.65 -3.06 170.59
C LEU A 389 76.25 -1.67 170.83
N THR A 390 75.92 -0.67 170.01
CA THR A 390 76.37 0.72 170.25
C THR A 390 75.62 1.39 171.40
N TRP A 391 74.32 1.14 171.56
CA TRP A 391 73.52 1.76 172.63
C TRP A 391 74.06 1.46 174.05
N ARG A 392 74.58 0.26 174.28
CA ARG A 392 75.15 -0.14 175.58
C ARG A 392 76.43 0.61 175.98
N LEU A 393 77.13 1.24 175.03
CA LEU A 393 78.43 1.90 175.28
C LEU A 393 78.29 3.37 175.69
N ASP A 394 77.15 4.01 175.40
CA ASP A 394 76.98 5.46 175.61
C ASP A 394 76.37 5.81 176.98
N VAL A 395 75.51 4.93 177.53
CA VAL A 395 74.90 5.09 178.85
C VAL A 395 75.96 5.21 179.96
N GLU A 396 77.08 4.49 179.84
CA GLU A 396 78.16 4.48 180.84
C GLU A 396 79.00 5.77 180.86
N LYS A 397 78.97 6.58 179.78
CA LYS A 397 79.72 7.84 179.70
C LYS A 397 79.01 9.01 180.38
N HIS A 398 77.68 9.12 180.20
CA HIS A 398 76.94 10.32 180.58
C HIS A 398 76.97 10.61 182.09
N LEU A 399 77.00 9.57 182.94
CA LEU A 399 77.08 9.74 184.40
C LEU A 399 78.33 10.50 184.92
N ARG A 400 79.35 10.73 184.07
CA ARG A 400 80.55 11.49 184.47
C ARG A 400 80.46 12.99 184.20
N VAL A 401 79.55 13.46 183.34
CA VAL A 401 79.57 14.85 182.84
C VAL A 401 78.77 15.80 183.75
N ASP A 402 77.63 15.34 184.27
CA ASP A 402 76.65 16.21 184.94
C ASP A 402 77.11 16.75 186.32
N LEU A 403 78.23 16.26 186.86
CA LEU A 403 78.83 16.75 188.10
C LEU A 403 79.64 18.05 187.96
N GLU A 404 80.09 18.42 186.76
CA GLU A 404 81.00 19.56 186.57
C GLU A 404 80.28 20.90 186.31
N VAL A 405 79.09 20.87 185.70
CA VAL A 405 78.42 22.08 185.17
C VAL A 405 77.80 22.97 186.25
N ALA A 406 77.47 22.41 187.42
CA ALA A 406 76.63 23.06 188.45
C ALA A 406 77.25 24.31 189.13
N LYS A 407 78.52 24.64 188.89
CA LYS A 407 79.22 25.78 189.55
C LYS A 407 79.31 27.07 188.70
N GLY A 408 78.88 27.06 187.44
CA GLY A 408 79.28 28.09 186.47
C GLY A 408 78.45 29.38 186.39
N GLN A 409 77.24 29.44 186.95
CA GLN A 409 76.21 30.40 186.47
C GLN A 409 75.89 31.62 187.36
N GLU A 410 76.56 31.81 188.49
CA GLU A 410 76.21 32.87 189.45
C GLU A 410 76.85 34.26 189.16
N ILE A 411 77.79 34.34 188.21
CA ILE A 411 78.70 35.51 188.05
C ILE A 411 78.21 36.58 187.05
N THR A 412 77.48 36.22 185.99
CA THR A 412 77.40 37.06 184.76
C THR A 412 76.21 38.03 184.66
N LYS A 413 75.47 38.29 185.76
CA LYS A 413 74.17 39.00 185.71
C LYS A 413 74.17 40.51 186.05
N LEU A 414 75.33 41.17 186.15
CA LEU A 414 75.45 42.57 186.64
C LEU A 414 76.22 43.55 185.73
N GLN A 415 76.38 43.30 184.42
CA GLN A 415 77.27 44.12 183.56
C GLN A 415 76.69 44.71 182.25
N SER A 416 75.45 44.43 181.85
CA SER A 416 74.90 44.88 180.56
C SER A 416 73.78 45.93 180.68
N ALA A 417 74.14 47.21 180.88
CA ALA A 417 73.17 48.31 180.95
C ALA A 417 73.80 49.67 180.59
N LEU A 418 74.22 49.88 179.33
CA LEU A 418 74.99 51.09 178.98
C LEU A 418 74.87 51.69 177.54
N GLN A 419 74.26 51.04 176.54
CA GLN A 419 74.38 51.55 175.14
C GLN A 419 73.13 51.41 174.26
N GLU A 420 72.46 52.55 174.06
CA GLU A 420 71.35 52.78 173.11
C GLU A 420 71.32 54.29 172.76
N MET A 421 72.13 54.75 171.80
CA MET A 421 72.18 56.17 171.40
C MET A 421 72.88 56.44 170.05
N GLN A 422 72.36 55.88 168.94
CA GLN A 422 72.94 56.11 167.59
C GLN A 422 71.95 55.78 166.45
N GLU A 423 71.74 56.73 165.52
CA GLU A 423 70.86 56.60 164.34
C GLU A 423 71.23 57.67 163.28
N LYS A 424 71.41 57.31 161.97
CA LYS A 424 71.32 58.22 160.78
C LYS A 424 71.72 57.63 159.40
N LEU A 425 70.94 58.01 158.37
CA LEU A 425 71.30 58.45 156.98
C LEU A 425 71.44 57.46 155.78
N GLU A 426 70.86 57.87 154.63
CA GLU A 426 70.93 57.35 153.24
C GLU A 426 71.12 58.53 152.24
N GLU A 427 71.60 58.35 150.98
CA GLU A 427 71.16 59.08 149.73
C GLU A 427 71.96 58.83 148.39
N ALA A 428 71.41 59.33 147.25
CA ALA A 428 72.00 59.60 145.89
C ALA A 428 71.75 58.60 144.69
N HIS A 429 71.59 59.12 143.43
CA HIS A 429 71.07 58.38 142.25
C HIS A 429 71.48 58.88 140.81
N ALA A 430 71.68 57.92 139.87
CA ALA A 430 71.36 57.80 138.39
C ALA A 430 71.67 58.88 137.29
N ALA A 431 71.99 58.43 136.03
CA ALA A 431 72.25 59.24 134.78
C ALA A 431 71.93 58.51 133.40
N ILE A 432 72.21 59.11 132.21
CA ILE A 432 71.40 58.96 130.94
C ILE A 432 72.12 58.98 129.52
N ILE A 433 71.79 58.00 128.63
CA ILE A 433 71.46 57.95 127.14
C ILE A 433 72.29 58.67 125.98
N ASN A 434 72.65 57.98 124.83
CA ASN A 434 72.20 58.19 123.37
C ASN A 434 73.10 57.73 122.11
N GLU A 435 72.46 57.49 120.92
CA GLU A 435 72.85 57.59 119.43
C GLU A 435 73.74 56.61 118.52
N LYS A 436 73.30 56.36 117.22
CA LYS A 436 74.01 56.37 115.85
C LYS A 436 74.12 55.15 114.82
N GLU A 437 74.47 55.43 113.53
CA GLU A 437 74.46 54.60 112.24
C GLU A 437 75.75 54.73 111.31
N ALA A 438 75.91 53.95 110.18
CA ALA A 438 76.53 54.32 108.83
C ALA A 438 76.78 53.14 107.79
N ALA A 439 77.15 53.38 106.49
CA ALA A 439 77.33 52.33 105.39
C ALA A 439 78.12 52.68 104.05
N LYS A 440 78.44 51.67 103.17
CA LYS A 440 78.78 51.64 101.67
C LYS A 440 80.28 51.83 101.17
N LEU A 441 80.82 51.58 99.93
CA LEU A 441 80.41 51.13 98.53
C LEU A 441 81.62 50.73 97.55
N ALA A 442 81.36 50.08 96.36
CA ALA A 442 81.97 50.23 94.96
C ALA A 442 83.14 49.37 94.28
N ILE A 443 82.90 48.90 93.00
CA ILE A 443 83.75 48.77 91.73
C ILE A 443 84.70 47.57 91.33
N GLU A 444 84.76 47.24 90.00
CA GLU A 444 85.84 46.67 89.08
C GLU A 444 85.74 45.33 88.24
N GLN A 445 86.81 44.90 87.50
CA GLN A 445 86.80 44.14 86.20
C GLN A 445 87.64 42.82 86.08
N ALA A 446 87.39 42.03 85.00
CA ALA A 446 88.29 41.10 84.23
C ALA A 446 88.44 39.56 84.57
N PRO A 447 88.83 38.66 83.60
CA PRO A 447 88.75 37.16 83.64
C PRO A 447 90.16 36.45 83.62
N PRO A 448 90.47 35.19 83.15
CA PRO A 448 89.69 34.01 82.62
C PRO A 448 90.20 32.58 83.08
N LYS A 449 89.86 31.46 82.35
CA LYS A 449 90.75 30.31 81.88
C LYS A 449 90.28 28.81 82.05
N ILE A 450 89.73 28.20 80.96
CA ILE A 450 90.01 26.84 80.36
C ILE A 450 89.40 25.48 80.89
N VAL A 451 88.89 24.65 79.93
CA VAL A 451 88.66 23.14 79.86
C VAL A 451 87.49 22.48 80.66
N GLU A 452 86.38 22.06 79.99
CA GLU A 452 85.96 20.70 79.50
C GLU A 452 85.14 19.86 80.52
N VAL A 453 84.18 18.96 80.20
CA VAL A 453 83.38 18.63 78.98
C VAL A 453 81.98 18.11 79.45
N PRO A 454 80.88 18.25 78.68
CA PRO A 454 79.52 18.26 79.24
C PRO A 454 78.78 16.92 79.36
N VAL A 455 77.68 16.96 80.12
CA VAL A 455 76.76 15.85 80.44
C VAL A 455 75.39 16.07 79.80
N VAL A 456 74.99 15.12 78.92
CA VAL A 456 73.62 14.63 78.66
C VAL A 456 72.55 15.54 78.01
N ASP A 457 71.75 14.86 77.16
CA ASP A 457 70.38 15.11 76.71
C ASP A 457 70.00 16.01 75.50
N ASN A 458 69.35 15.32 74.55
CA ASN A 458 68.13 15.69 73.82
C ASN A 458 68.10 16.93 72.90
N ALA A 459 68.10 16.66 71.59
CA ALA A 459 66.89 16.88 70.78
C ALA A 459 66.86 16.08 69.45
N LYS A 460 65.70 15.49 69.16
CA LYS A 460 65.08 15.37 67.81
C LYS A 460 65.82 14.54 66.72
N VAL A 461 65.40 13.28 66.55
CA VAL A 461 64.77 12.71 65.32
C VAL A 461 64.44 11.24 65.57
N GLU A 462 63.16 10.86 65.50
CA GLU A 462 62.64 9.58 64.96
C GLU A 462 61.09 9.56 65.04
N LEU A 463 60.47 10.46 64.28
CA LEU A 463 59.03 10.47 64.00
C LEU A 463 58.78 10.07 62.53
N LEU A 464 59.60 9.13 62.01
CA LEU A 464 59.72 8.82 60.58
C LEU A 464 59.69 7.31 60.29
N THR A 465 59.08 6.52 61.18
CA THR A 465 58.86 5.07 61.01
C THR A 465 57.40 4.68 60.81
N SER A 466 56.44 5.59 61.03
CA SER A 466 55.00 5.32 60.89
C SER A 466 54.35 5.78 59.57
N GLN A 467 55.10 6.44 58.67
CA GLN A 467 54.55 6.94 57.40
C GLN A 467 54.76 5.99 56.21
N ASN A 468 55.57 4.94 56.35
CA ASN A 468 55.87 4.02 55.24
C ASN A 468 54.78 2.94 55.05
N GLU A 469 54.06 2.53 56.12
CA GLU A 469 53.02 1.50 56.00
C GLU A 469 51.72 2.02 55.34
N GLU A 470 51.36 3.29 55.51
CA GLU A 470 50.17 3.86 54.85
C GLU A 470 50.37 4.00 53.33
N LEU A 471 51.56 4.43 52.89
CA LEU A 471 51.87 4.67 51.46
C LEU A 471 51.86 3.39 50.61
N GLU A 472 52.25 2.23 51.16
CA GLU A 472 52.11 0.95 50.45
C GLU A 472 50.63 0.57 50.21
N THR A 473 49.75 0.87 51.17
CA THR A 473 48.32 0.57 51.02
C THR A 473 47.65 1.45 49.97
N GLU A 474 47.99 2.75 49.90
CA GLU A 474 47.49 3.63 48.85
C GLU A 474 47.93 3.18 47.46
N LEU A 475 49.22 2.86 47.29
CA LEU A 475 49.77 2.33 46.04
C LEU A 475 49.04 1.05 45.57
N GLY A 476 48.69 0.15 46.49
CA GLY A 476 47.85 -1.02 46.19
C GLY A 476 46.46 -0.66 45.64
N THR A 477 45.81 0.38 46.19
CA THR A 477 44.51 0.84 45.68
C THR A 477 44.60 1.59 44.35
N PHE A 478 45.73 2.20 44.03
CA PHE A 478 45.95 2.82 42.71
C PHE A 478 46.29 1.79 41.64
N ARG A 479 47.10 0.77 41.96
CA ARG A 479 47.45 -0.32 41.03
C ARG A 479 46.22 -1.11 40.58
N THR A 480 45.35 -1.47 41.51
CA THR A 480 44.08 -2.15 41.21
C THR A 480 43.11 -1.29 40.39
N LYS A 481 43.09 0.04 40.58
CA LYS A 481 42.32 0.97 39.71
C LYS A 481 42.92 1.09 38.31
N ALA A 482 44.24 1.04 38.16
CA ALA A 482 44.91 1.07 36.86
C ALA A 482 44.57 -0.17 36.02
N GLU A 483 44.72 -1.37 36.57
CA GLU A 483 44.33 -2.62 35.90
C GLU A 483 42.84 -2.65 35.49
N ASP A 484 41.97 -2.04 36.30
CA ASP A 484 40.53 -1.97 36.04
C ASP A 484 40.17 -0.88 35.00
N LEU A 485 41.07 0.07 34.73
CA LEU A 485 40.96 1.03 33.62
C LEU A 485 41.55 0.45 32.32
N GLU A 486 42.67 -0.27 32.38
CA GLU A 486 43.27 -0.97 31.24
C GLU A 486 42.29 -2.00 30.64
N LYS A 487 41.59 -2.78 31.48
CA LYS A 487 40.52 -3.70 31.04
C LYS A 487 39.39 -2.97 30.30
N LYS A 488 38.96 -1.81 30.79
CA LYS A 488 37.91 -1.00 30.14
C LYS A 488 38.39 -0.38 28.83
N LEU A 489 39.64 0.07 28.76
CA LEU A 489 40.25 0.53 27.51
C LEU A 489 40.34 -0.60 26.48
N PHE A 490 40.71 -1.82 26.89
CA PHE A 490 40.74 -2.99 26.02
C PHE A 490 39.35 -3.38 25.49
N GLU A 491 38.31 -3.32 26.33
CA GLU A 491 36.92 -3.58 25.87
C GLU A 491 36.37 -2.48 24.96
N ILE A 492 36.72 -1.21 25.20
CA ILE A 492 36.38 -0.08 24.31
C ILE A 492 37.13 -0.20 22.97
N GLN A 493 38.42 -0.53 22.98
CA GLN A 493 39.22 -0.77 21.79
C GLN A 493 38.58 -1.87 20.92
N LYS A 494 38.24 -3.01 21.53
CA LYS A 494 37.57 -4.13 20.86
C LYS A 494 36.20 -3.76 20.26
N GLN A 495 35.43 -2.90 20.93
CA GLN A 495 34.17 -2.38 20.37
C GLN A 495 34.41 -1.42 19.19
N SER A 496 35.45 -0.59 19.26
CA SER A 496 35.86 0.30 18.17
C SER A 496 36.32 -0.49 16.94
N ASP A 497 37.10 -1.55 17.12
CA ASP A 497 37.61 -2.37 16.04
C ASP A 497 36.48 -3.15 15.31
N GLU A 498 35.49 -3.65 16.05
CA GLU A 498 34.31 -4.31 15.47
C GLU A 498 33.41 -3.32 14.70
N LEU A 499 33.21 -2.11 15.23
CA LEU A 499 32.50 -1.02 14.53
C LEU A 499 33.23 -0.57 13.26
N SER A 500 34.55 -0.48 13.30
CA SER A 500 35.39 -0.18 12.13
C SER A 500 35.23 -1.27 11.05
N ARG A 501 35.23 -2.54 11.47
CA ARG A 501 35.03 -3.68 10.57
C ARG A 501 33.63 -3.72 9.94
N GLU A 502 32.57 -3.48 10.71
CA GLU A 502 31.22 -3.33 10.13
C GLU A 502 31.14 -2.15 9.14
N THR A 503 31.91 -1.08 9.37
CA THR A 503 31.92 0.10 8.49
C THR A 503 32.59 -0.20 7.16
N GLN A 504 33.75 -0.88 7.16
CA GLN A 504 34.37 -1.41 5.93
C GLN A 504 33.46 -2.39 5.18
N GLU A 505 32.68 -3.22 5.89
CA GLU A 505 31.71 -4.13 5.25
C GLU A 505 30.47 -3.40 4.70
N ARG A 506 30.17 -2.17 5.16
CA ARG A 506 29.15 -1.29 4.58
C ARG A 506 29.70 -0.55 3.36
N ASP A 507 30.91 0.01 3.45
CA ASP A 507 31.54 0.78 2.36
C ASP A 507 31.84 -0.09 1.14
N SER A 508 32.31 -1.32 1.35
CA SER A 508 32.49 -2.29 0.24
C SER A 508 31.18 -2.64 -0.48
N LYS A 509 30.05 -2.71 0.24
CA LYS A 509 28.71 -2.89 -0.37
C LYS A 509 28.23 -1.62 -1.08
N ILE A 510 28.54 -0.43 -0.56
CA ILE A 510 28.25 0.84 -1.23
C ILE A 510 29.03 0.92 -2.55
N ASN A 511 30.32 0.54 -2.57
CA ASN A 511 31.14 0.53 -3.77
C ASN A 511 30.61 -0.46 -4.82
N GLN A 512 30.22 -1.69 -4.43
CA GLN A 512 29.55 -2.63 -5.35
C GLN A 512 28.26 -2.05 -5.97
N VAL A 513 27.47 -1.29 -5.20
CA VAL A 513 26.27 -0.61 -5.72
C VAL A 513 26.64 0.55 -6.65
N GLN A 514 27.72 1.29 -6.38
CA GLN A 514 28.23 2.34 -7.27
C GLN A 514 28.76 1.78 -8.59
N ASP A 515 29.51 0.67 -8.57
CA ASP A 515 29.97 -0.04 -9.77
C ASP A 515 28.80 -0.60 -10.61
N MET A 516 27.76 -1.12 -9.94
CA MET A 516 26.53 -1.56 -10.61
C MET A 516 25.76 -0.37 -11.24
N ILE A 517 25.81 0.83 -10.64
CA ILE A 517 25.26 2.05 -11.22
C ILE A 517 26.14 2.58 -12.37
N ALA A 518 27.47 2.47 -12.27
CA ALA A 518 28.41 2.90 -13.31
C ALA A 518 28.28 2.03 -14.58
N SER A 519 28.22 0.71 -14.42
CA SER A 519 27.97 -0.24 -15.51
C SER A 519 26.58 -0.05 -16.14
N LEU A 520 25.53 0.22 -15.35
CA LEU A 520 24.22 0.62 -15.90
C LEU A 520 24.27 1.94 -16.69
N LYS A 521 25.06 2.93 -16.26
CA LYS A 521 25.32 4.16 -17.06
C LYS A 521 26.08 3.86 -18.35
N GLN A 522 26.99 2.89 -18.36
CA GLN A 522 27.71 2.43 -19.56
C GLN A 522 26.80 1.70 -20.57
N ILE A 523 25.67 1.15 -20.13
CA ILE A 523 24.63 0.53 -20.99
C ILE A 523 23.64 1.57 -21.54
N TYR A 524 23.61 2.78 -20.99
CA TYR A 524 22.67 3.83 -21.42
C TYR A 524 22.87 4.30 -22.89
N PRO A 525 24.11 4.42 -23.44
CA PRO A 525 24.32 4.77 -24.84
C PRO A 525 23.78 3.74 -25.84
N THR A 526 23.90 2.44 -25.54
CA THR A 526 23.47 1.36 -26.46
C THR A 526 21.95 1.24 -26.55
N TRP A 527 21.18 1.79 -25.60
CA TRP A 527 19.72 1.91 -25.73
C TRP A 527 19.26 3.01 -26.71
N ASN A 528 20.13 3.97 -27.06
CA ASN A 528 19.78 5.08 -27.96
C ASN A 528 19.89 4.73 -29.46
N LEU A 529 20.25 3.48 -29.78
CA LEU A 529 20.26 2.92 -31.15
C LEU A 529 18.86 2.70 -31.76
N LYS A 530 17.78 3.07 -31.06
CA LYS A 530 16.41 3.07 -31.59
C LYS A 530 16.00 4.35 -32.33
N THR A 531 16.83 5.39 -32.27
CA THR A 531 16.50 6.73 -32.79
C THR A 531 16.76 6.85 -34.31
N THR A 532 17.52 5.93 -34.90
CA THR A 532 17.79 5.84 -36.35
C THR A 532 16.60 5.36 -37.19
N PHE A 533 15.57 4.74 -36.59
CA PHE A 533 14.40 4.25 -37.34
C PHE A 533 13.50 5.38 -37.89
N TYR A 534 13.55 6.57 -37.28
CA TYR A 534 12.70 7.71 -37.69
C TYR A 534 13.27 8.56 -38.83
N ALA A 535 14.57 8.46 -39.14
CA ALA A 535 15.19 9.19 -40.24
C ALA A 535 14.69 8.70 -41.62
N ASN A 536 14.64 7.37 -41.84
CA ASN A 536 14.24 6.77 -43.12
C ASN A 536 12.78 7.05 -43.51
N ASN A 537 11.92 7.43 -42.56
CA ASN A 537 10.53 7.77 -42.84
C ASN A 537 10.33 9.15 -43.52
N ARG A 538 11.37 10.00 -43.62
CA ARG A 538 11.27 11.30 -44.30
C ARG A 538 11.49 11.18 -45.81
N CYS A 539 12.48 10.39 -46.24
CA CYS A 539 12.81 10.18 -47.66
C CYS A 539 11.63 9.54 -48.44
N LEU A 540 11.05 8.46 -47.91
CA LEU A 540 9.92 7.76 -48.52
C LEU A 540 8.65 8.63 -48.65
N ARG A 541 8.51 9.71 -47.88
CA ARG A 541 7.38 10.65 -48.00
C ARG A 541 7.55 11.67 -49.12
N GLN A 542 8.77 11.98 -49.57
CA GLN A 542 8.98 12.88 -50.72
C GLN A 542 8.78 12.17 -52.06
N GLN A 543 9.23 10.92 -52.20
CA GLN A 543 8.97 10.13 -53.42
C GLN A 543 7.47 9.87 -53.67
N MET A 544 6.67 9.74 -52.60
CA MET A 544 5.21 9.57 -52.67
C MET A 544 4.43 10.80 -53.18
N MET A 545 5.01 12.02 -53.14
CA MET A 545 4.34 13.22 -53.68
C MET A 545 4.55 13.36 -55.19
N ILE A 546 5.75 13.09 -55.69
CA ILE A 546 6.10 13.27 -57.12
C ILE A 546 5.24 12.37 -58.03
N ILE A 547 4.94 11.15 -57.57
CA ILE A 547 4.09 10.18 -58.30
C ILE A 547 2.61 10.63 -58.41
N ARG A 548 2.18 11.64 -57.61
CA ARG A 548 0.79 12.17 -57.62
C ARG A 548 0.56 13.40 -58.50
N GLN A 549 1.54 13.87 -59.27
CA GLN A 549 1.38 15.02 -60.17
C GLN A 549 1.48 14.70 -61.67
N ASN A 550 1.66 13.43 -62.05
CA ASN A 550 1.68 12.98 -63.45
C ASN A 550 0.53 11.99 -63.78
N LYS A 551 -0.71 12.37 -63.40
CA LYS A 551 -1.98 11.85 -63.95
C LYS A 551 -3.09 12.89 -63.77
#